data_AF-A0A2X3BLD2-F1
#
_entry.id   AF-A0A2X3BLD2-F1
#
_cell.length_a   1.000
_cell.length_b   1.000
_cell.length_c   1.000
_cell.angle_alpha   90.00
_cell.angle_beta   90.00
_cell.angle_gamma   90.00
#
_symmetry.space_group_name_H-M   'P 1'
#
loop_
_entity.id
_entity.type
_entity.pdbx_description
1 polymer ?
#
loop_
_entity_poly.entity_id
_entity_poly.type
_entity_poly.pdbx_seq_one_letter_code
_entity_poly.pdbx_strand_id
1 'polypeptide(L)'
;MTITGGSSLPKDEIDRMIKEAEAHSAEDKQRRDEAEVRNGAEQAVYRIEKLLKDNAEKLPEDVVAPVKESLEHLKKANEGEDIEAYQDCDERTGGKKAQAIGQALYAHAQENESAPADRCCCGT
;
A
#
# COMPACT_ATOMS: atom_id res chain seq x y z
N MET A 1 -38.21 10.17 -50.40
CA MET A 1 -38.29 9.42 -49.13
C MET A 1 -37.62 10.25 -48.07
N THR A 2 -38.43 10.91 -47.24
CA THR A 2 -37.96 11.77 -46.15
C THR A 2 -37.86 10.89 -44.92
N ILE A 3 -36.63 10.60 -44.47
CA ILE A 3 -36.42 9.92 -43.18
C ILE A 3 -36.65 11.00 -42.13
N THR A 4 -37.90 11.15 -41.69
CA THR A 4 -38.23 11.93 -40.49
C THR A 4 -37.57 11.24 -39.32
N GLY A 5 -36.41 11.75 -38.91
CA GLY A 5 -35.76 11.41 -37.65
C GLY A 5 -36.72 11.75 -36.52
N GLY A 6 -37.54 10.77 -36.13
CA GLY A 6 -38.31 10.78 -34.90
C GLY A 6 -37.36 10.67 -33.72
N SER A 7 -36.56 11.72 -33.52
CA SER A 7 -35.85 11.97 -32.27
C SER A 7 -36.91 12.21 -31.22
N SER A 8 -37.20 11.22 -30.39
CA SER A 8 -37.67 11.45 -29.02
C SER A 8 -37.95 10.10 -28.40
N LEU A 9 -36.90 9.47 -27.87
CA LEU A 9 -37.10 8.72 -26.64
C LEU A 9 -37.94 9.62 -25.70
N PRO A 10 -39.10 9.18 -25.19
CA PRO A 10 -39.87 9.94 -24.22
C PRO A 10 -38.94 10.40 -23.09
N LYS A 11 -39.20 11.59 -22.53
CA LYS A 11 -38.32 12.17 -21.49
C LYS A 11 -38.07 11.17 -20.35
N ASP A 12 -39.07 10.38 -20.00
CA ASP A 12 -38.94 9.28 -19.03
C ASP A 12 -37.89 8.22 -19.40
N GLU A 13 -37.76 7.88 -20.68
CA GLU A 13 -36.78 6.91 -21.18
C GLU A 13 -35.38 7.53 -21.27
N ILE A 14 -35.29 8.83 -21.59
CA ILE A 14 -34.06 9.63 -21.50
C ILE A 14 -33.56 9.71 -20.06
N ASP A 15 -34.43 10.05 -19.10
CA ASP A 15 -34.07 10.12 -17.68
C ASP A 15 -33.68 8.75 -17.12
N ARG A 16 -34.32 7.67 -17.58
CA ARG A 16 -33.92 6.30 -17.24
C ARG A 16 -32.53 5.97 -17.77
N MET A 17 -32.25 6.26 -19.04
CA MET A 17 -30.93 6.05 -19.64
C MET A 17 -29.85 6.92 -18.98
N ILE A 18 -30.17 8.14 -18.55
CA ILE A 18 -29.23 8.99 -17.81
C ILE A 18 -28.91 8.37 -16.45
N LYS A 19 -29.93 7.94 -15.69
CA LYS A 19 -29.72 7.25 -14.41
C LYS A 19 -28.96 5.94 -14.55
N GLU A 20 -29.27 5.15 -15.57
CA GLU A 20 -28.55 3.90 -15.86
C GLU A 20 -27.11 4.21 -16.25
N ALA A 21 -26.86 5.21 -17.09
CA ALA A 21 -25.51 5.65 -17.45
C ALA A 21 -24.71 6.19 -16.25
N GLU A 22 -25.34 6.96 -15.36
CA GLU A 22 -24.70 7.46 -14.13
C GLU A 22 -24.41 6.31 -13.14
N ALA A 23 -25.33 5.36 -12.98
CA ALA A 23 -25.13 4.19 -12.12
C ALA A 23 -23.99 3.31 -12.64
N HIS A 24 -23.94 3.04 -13.95
CA HIS A 24 -22.84 2.30 -14.57
C HIS A 24 -21.51 3.05 -14.47
N SER A 25 -21.52 4.37 -14.71
CA SER A 25 -20.31 5.19 -14.54
C SER A 25 -19.79 5.19 -13.10
N ALA A 26 -20.67 5.11 -12.09
CA ALA A 26 -20.28 5.03 -10.69
C ALA A 26 -19.73 3.63 -10.35
N GLU A 27 -20.37 2.56 -10.83
CA GLU A 27 -19.92 1.18 -10.60
C GLU A 27 -18.57 0.90 -11.29
N ASP A 28 -18.38 1.36 -12.54
CA ASP A 28 -17.11 1.28 -13.25
C ASP A 28 -16.00 2.06 -12.53
N LYS A 29 -16.32 3.23 -11.97
CA LYS A 29 -15.36 4.03 -11.23
C LYS A 29 -14.96 3.34 -9.92
N GLN A 30 -15.94 2.80 -9.20
CA GLN A 30 -15.69 2.07 -7.96
C GLN A 30 -14.82 0.83 -8.19
N ARG A 31 -15.10 0.04 -9.24
CA ARG A 31 -14.26 -1.11 -9.61
C ARG A 31 -12.84 -0.73 -10.00
N ARG A 32 -12.67 0.41 -10.68
CA ARG A 32 -11.33 0.92 -11.01
C ARG A 32 -10.58 1.35 -9.76
N ASP A 33 -11.23 2.10 -8.88
CA ASP A 33 -10.64 2.57 -7.62
C ASP A 33 -10.25 1.37 -6.74
N GLU A 34 -11.11 0.35 -6.64
CA GLU A 34 -10.83 -0.91 -5.94
C GLU A 34 -9.63 -1.66 -6.53
N ALA A 35 -9.52 -1.72 -7.86
CA ALA A 35 -8.41 -2.37 -8.53
C ALA A 35 -7.10 -1.57 -8.35
N GLU A 36 -7.14 -0.25 -8.40
CA GLU A 36 -5.96 0.60 -8.14
C GLU A 36 -5.49 0.46 -6.70
N VAL A 37 -6.42 0.48 -5.73
CA VAL A 37 -6.10 0.24 -4.32
C VAL A 37 -5.48 -1.14 -4.13
N ARG A 38 -6.07 -2.20 -4.70
CA ARG A 38 -5.52 -3.56 -4.62
C ARG A 38 -4.11 -3.66 -5.18
N ASN A 39 -3.86 -3.08 -6.36
CA ASN A 39 -2.53 -3.09 -6.98
C ASN A 39 -1.51 -2.28 -6.16
N GLY A 40 -1.92 -1.13 -5.62
CA GLY A 40 -1.07 -0.31 -4.75
C GLY A 40 -0.72 -1.02 -3.45
N ALA A 41 -1.69 -1.72 -2.89
CA ALA A 41 -1.56 -2.53 -1.67
C ALA A 41 -0.57 -3.67 -1.83
N GLU A 42 -0.71 -4.47 -2.88
CA GLU A 42 0.21 -5.56 -3.17
C GLU A 42 1.64 -5.06 -3.38
N GLN A 43 1.80 -3.94 -4.09
CA GLN A 43 3.11 -3.31 -4.26
C GLN A 43 3.69 -2.82 -2.93
N ALA A 44 2.89 -2.22 -2.06
CA ALA A 44 3.33 -1.76 -0.74
C ALA A 44 3.80 -2.93 0.13
N VAL A 45 2.98 -3.98 0.24
CA VAL A 45 3.32 -5.20 0.99
C VAL A 45 4.61 -5.82 0.46
N TYR A 46 4.72 -6.00 -0.86
CA TYR A 46 5.92 -6.58 -1.46
C TYR A 46 7.17 -5.76 -1.18
N ARG A 47 7.09 -4.42 -1.26
CA ARG A 47 8.24 -3.54 -0.94
C ARG A 47 8.70 -3.73 0.50
N ILE A 48 7.78 -3.80 1.46
CA ILE A 48 8.12 -3.97 2.88
C ILE A 48 8.63 -5.39 3.16
N GLU A 49 8.00 -6.43 2.60
CA GLU A 49 8.47 -7.82 2.69
C GLU A 49 9.92 -7.95 2.19
N LYS A 50 10.22 -7.30 1.06
CA LYS A 50 11.58 -7.28 0.51
C LYS A 50 12.55 -6.55 1.43
N LEU A 51 12.18 -5.37 1.93
CA LEU A 51 13.00 -4.59 2.87
C LEU A 51 13.33 -5.37 4.14
N LEU A 52 12.34 -6.09 4.69
CA LEU A 52 12.53 -6.98 5.83
C LEU A 52 13.47 -8.14 5.49
N LYS A 53 13.31 -8.77 4.33
CA LYS A 53 14.14 -9.91 3.93
C LYS A 53 15.60 -9.50 3.70
N ASP A 54 15.82 -8.37 3.03
CA ASP A 54 17.16 -7.84 2.74
C ASP A 54 17.89 -7.35 4.01
N ASN A 55 17.14 -7.03 5.08
CA ASN A 55 17.71 -6.57 6.35
C ASN A 55 17.46 -7.56 7.51
N ALA A 56 16.96 -8.76 7.25
CA ALA A 56 16.59 -9.73 8.29
C ALA A 56 17.78 -10.15 9.16
N GLU A 57 18.97 -10.11 8.58
CA GLU A 57 20.25 -10.39 9.24
C GLU A 57 20.76 -9.23 10.12
N LYS A 58 20.24 -8.01 9.92
CA LYS A 58 20.58 -6.78 10.68
C LYS A 58 19.47 -6.32 11.61
N LEU A 59 18.30 -6.94 11.52
CA LEU A 59 17.12 -6.61 12.30
C LEU A 59 16.87 -7.72 13.31
N PRO A 60 16.58 -7.37 14.58
CA PRO A 60 16.31 -8.39 15.56
C PRO A 60 14.92 -9.01 15.30
N GLU A 61 14.81 -10.31 15.58
CA GLU A 61 13.65 -11.13 15.20
C GLU A 61 12.35 -10.66 15.86
N ASP A 62 12.47 -10.00 17.03
CA ASP A 62 11.36 -9.37 17.76
C ASP A 62 10.72 -8.20 17.00
N VAL A 63 11.46 -7.54 16.11
CA VAL A 63 10.93 -6.51 15.21
C VAL A 63 10.38 -7.15 13.93
N VAL A 64 11.08 -8.13 13.37
CA VAL A 64 10.71 -8.75 12.08
C VAL A 64 9.40 -9.56 12.17
N ALA A 65 9.23 -10.35 13.23
CA ALA A 65 8.04 -11.20 13.42
C ALA A 65 6.72 -10.41 13.42
N PRO A 66 6.54 -9.35 14.25
CA PRO A 66 5.31 -8.59 14.22
C PRO A 66 5.12 -7.87 12.89
N VAL A 67 6.18 -7.38 12.22
CA VAL A 67 5.99 -6.74 10.90
C VAL A 67 5.44 -7.73 9.88
N LYS A 68 5.98 -8.95 9.82
CA LYS A 68 5.47 -10.01 8.94
C LYS A 68 4.01 -10.35 9.21
N GLU A 69 3.63 -10.48 10.48
CA GLU A 69 2.24 -10.75 10.86
C GLU A 69 1.28 -9.64 10.39
N SER A 70 1.68 -8.37 10.51
CA SER A 70 0.87 -7.27 10.00
C SER A 70 0.80 -7.22 8.48
N LEU A 71 1.85 -7.64 7.76
CA LEU A 71 1.81 -7.75 6.31
C LEU A 71 0.87 -8.86 5.84
N GLU A 72 0.81 -9.98 6.55
CA GLU A 72 -0.19 -11.03 6.28
C GLU A 72 -1.62 -10.54 6.57
N HIS A 73 -1.81 -9.78 7.64
CA HIS A 73 -3.09 -9.13 7.93
C HIS A 73 -3.50 -8.13 6.83
N LEU A 74 -2.54 -7.35 6.33
CA LEU A 74 -2.73 -6.42 5.21
C LEU A 74 -3.14 -7.14 3.93
N LYS A 75 -2.48 -8.25 3.59
CA LYS A 75 -2.86 -9.10 2.45
C LYS A 75 -4.30 -9.59 2.57
N LYS A 76 -4.67 -10.14 3.73
CA LYS A 76 -6.03 -10.64 3.97
C LYS A 76 -7.09 -9.54 3.94
N ALA A 77 -6.78 -8.36 4.47
CA ALA A 77 -7.68 -7.20 4.40
C ALA A 77 -7.90 -6.75 2.94
N ASN A 78 -6.85 -6.78 2.13
CA ASN A 78 -6.90 -6.43 0.70
C ASN A 78 -7.70 -7.45 -0.14
N GLU A 79 -7.72 -8.72 0.26
CA GLU A 79 -8.56 -9.76 -0.36
C GLU A 79 -10.06 -9.59 -0.04
N GLY A 80 -10.40 -8.94 1.08
CA GLY A 80 -11.76 -8.78 1.59
C GLY A 80 -12.52 -7.55 1.10
N GLU A 81 -11.98 -6.79 0.13
CA GLU A 81 -12.56 -5.53 -0.38
C GLU A 81 -12.71 -4.40 0.66
N ASP A 82 -12.04 -4.53 1.81
CA ASP A 82 -12.14 -3.58 2.92
C ASP A 82 -11.02 -2.53 2.85
N ILE A 83 -11.24 -1.53 1.99
CA ILE A 83 -10.27 -0.45 1.69
C ILE A 83 -9.95 0.38 2.95
N GLU A 84 -10.93 0.62 3.83
CA GLU A 84 -10.71 1.35 5.07
C GLU A 84 -9.83 0.56 6.04
N ALA A 85 -10.10 -0.74 6.21
CA ALA A 85 -9.26 -1.60 7.04
C ALA A 85 -7.82 -1.70 6.49
N TYR A 86 -7.65 -1.68 5.17
CA TYR A 86 -6.34 -1.60 4.53
C TYR A 86 -5.62 -0.31 4.89
N GLN A 87 -6.25 0.86 4.74
CA GLN A 87 -5.61 2.15 5.01
C GLN A 87 -5.16 2.28 6.47
N ASP A 88 -5.97 1.85 7.43
CA ASP A 88 -5.58 1.83 8.85
C ASP A 88 -4.39 0.89 9.09
N CYS A 89 -4.42 -0.30 8.46
CA CYS A 89 -3.34 -1.26 8.60
C CYS A 89 -2.04 -0.81 7.90
N ASP A 90 -2.13 -0.15 6.74
CA ASP A 90 -0.99 0.42 6.02
C ASP A 90 -0.38 1.57 6.80
N GLU A 91 -1.18 2.45 7.40
CA GLU A 91 -0.68 3.54 8.23
C GLU A 91 -0.02 3.01 9.52
N ARG A 92 -0.63 1.99 10.16
CA ARG A 92 -0.04 1.34 11.34
C ARG A 92 1.23 0.56 11.01
N THR A 93 1.29 -0.11 9.86
CA THR A 93 2.43 -0.95 9.46
C THR A 93 3.55 -0.09 8.87
N GLY A 94 3.23 0.71 7.86
CA GLY A 94 4.13 1.65 7.21
C GLY A 94 4.67 2.72 8.15
N GLY A 95 3.82 3.35 8.97
CA GLY A 95 4.26 4.40 9.89
C GLY A 95 5.07 3.86 11.07
N LYS A 96 4.49 2.96 11.87
CA LYS A 96 5.10 2.56 13.15
C LYS A 96 6.20 1.53 12.97
N LYS A 97 6.05 0.58 12.05
CA LYS A 97 7.01 -0.52 11.90
C LYS A 97 8.18 -0.16 11.00
N ALA A 98 7.98 0.62 9.94
CA ALA A 98 9.12 1.15 9.18
C ALA A 98 9.98 2.09 10.03
N GLN A 99 9.38 2.85 10.95
CA GLN A 99 10.12 3.66 11.89
C GLN A 99 10.92 2.82 12.89
N ALA A 100 10.37 1.70 13.39
CA ALA A 100 11.11 0.75 14.23
C ALA A 100 12.28 0.08 13.47
N ILE A 101 12.06 -0.32 12.21
CA ILE A 101 13.09 -0.85 11.33
C ILE A 101 14.19 0.20 11.07
N GLY A 102 13.80 1.44 10.80
CA GLY A 102 14.72 2.55 10.59
C GLY A 102 15.57 2.84 11.83
N GLN A 103 14.95 2.83 13.02
CA GLN A 103 15.66 2.98 14.30
C GLN A 103 16.64 1.83 14.55
N ALA A 104 16.24 0.58 14.29
CA ALA A 104 17.11 -0.58 14.43
C ALA A 104 18.30 -0.53 13.45
N LEU A 105 18.06 -0.17 12.19
CA LEU A 105 19.13 0.01 11.20
C LEU A 105 20.09 1.16 11.56
N TYR A 106 19.57 2.27 12.07
CA TYR A 106 20.38 3.41 12.49
C TYR A 106 21.22 3.10 13.72
N ALA A 107 20.67 2.35 14.68
CA ALA A 107 21.41 1.84 15.83
C ALA A 107 22.55 0.90 15.37
N HIS A 108 22.26 -0.02 14.45
CA HIS A 108 23.25 -0.93 13.89
C HIS A 108 24.32 -0.22 13.03
N ALA A 109 23.96 0.91 12.39
CA ALA A 109 24.89 1.77 11.66
C ALA A 109 25.79 2.58 12.60
N GLN A 110 25.27 3.11 13.71
CA GLN A 110 26.09 3.75 14.74
C GLN A 110 27.05 2.76 15.40
N GLU A 111 26.64 1.51 15.61
CA GLU A 111 27.51 0.49 16.20
C GLU A 111 28.66 0.12 15.24
N ASN A 112 28.41 0.08 13.93
CA ASN A 112 29.46 -0.13 12.92
C ASN A 112 30.37 1.09 12.69
N GLU A 113 29.86 2.31 12.87
CA GLU A 113 30.66 3.55 12.77
C GLU A 113 31.42 3.87 14.06
N SER A 114 31.04 3.24 15.17
CA SER A 114 31.72 3.31 16.47
C SER A 114 32.75 2.19 16.68
N ALA A 115 33.20 1.52 15.62
CA ALA A 115 34.48 0.82 15.65
C ALA A 115 35.59 1.86 15.39
N PRO A 116 36.21 2.44 16.43
CA PRO A 116 37.24 3.44 16.23
C PRO A 116 38.40 2.81 15.46
N ALA A 117 38.86 3.57 14.48
CA ALA A 117 40.18 3.45 13.89
C ALA A 117 41.26 3.64 14.97
N ASP A 118 41.46 2.62 15.81
CA ASP A 118 42.63 2.51 16.66
C ASP A 118 43.80 1.93 15.87
N ARG A 119 44.45 2.75 15.02
CA ARG A 119 45.87 2.49 14.67
C ARG A 119 46.71 3.60 14.02
N CYS A 120 46.42 4.88 14.18
CA CYS A 120 47.33 5.90 13.62
C CYS A 120 47.45 7.17 14.47
N CYS A 121 48.10 7.06 15.63
CA CYS A 121 48.99 8.09 16.20
C CYS A 121 49.57 7.63 17.54
N CYS A 122 50.63 6.83 17.51
CA CYS A 122 51.65 6.89 18.55
C CYS A 122 52.91 7.47 17.89
N GLY A 123 53.03 8.79 17.98
CA GLY A 123 54.29 9.48 17.79
C GLY A 123 55.02 9.52 19.12
N THR A 124 56.14 8.81 19.20
CA THR A 124 57.33 9.13 20.01
C THR A 124 58.49 8.33 19.44
#